data_AF-A0A9Q0J2T3-F1
#
_entry.id   AF-A0A9Q0J2T3-F1
#
_cell.length_a   1.000
_cell.length_b   1.000
_cell.length_c   1.000
_cell.angle_alpha   90.00
_cell.angle_beta   90.00
_cell.angle_gamma   90.00
#
_symmetry.space_group_name_H-M   'P 1'
#
loop_
_entity.id
_entity.type
_entity.pdbx_description
1 polymer ?
#
loop_
_entity_poly.entity_id
_entity_poly.type
_entity_poly.pdbx_seq_one_letter_code
_entity_poly.pdbx_strand_id
1 'polypeptide(L)'
;MKGIAVNLQATVAEDGSFAGESGSKFMDLLIARGFKPTGVHELWNCHGHSGCAVVDFSKDWSGFADALSFEYAYKEDSHGKEEWFSKSEEKSGVYCWVARADDYNLGDVIGEHLRNIGDLIKISDKVEAQIYDGSNALLVAEIMDLRRELAEQKEENDELINLLFQKERISSMELQDAHKELVLGFSEMSGRYGDIGVKRMGELDTRPFFEAMKIKYGEQDAEDRAFEICSLWKEYLRDPGQLQEVVDDEDTKLKKLKKDVGEGAYNAVAKALVEMNEYNPSGRFLVNNDDFVVWPVKGIAVNLQTMAAEDGSFVGESGSKFRDVLIARGFNPTGVHVFGDSGCAVVDFTKDWSGFADALSFEYACKEDNHGKKEWFAELGEKSGIYCWIARADDYTSDNVVGEHLRKIGDLKKISDKVIEERQRKEKLIKYFEL
;
A
#
# COMPACT_ATOMS: atom_id res chain seq x y z
N MET A 1 -5.46 34.30 -26.09
CA MET A 1 -6.61 33.55 -25.54
C MET A 1 -7.82 34.49 -25.44
N LYS A 2 -9.03 34.00 -25.18
CA LYS A 2 -10.25 34.82 -25.08
C LYS A 2 -10.95 34.61 -23.72
N GLY A 3 -11.30 35.69 -23.04
CA GLY A 3 -12.19 35.73 -21.89
C GLY A 3 -13.58 36.22 -22.29
N ILE A 4 -14.59 35.86 -21.49
CA ILE A 4 -15.97 36.30 -21.64
C ILE A 4 -16.32 37.11 -20.41
N ALA A 5 -16.99 38.25 -20.62
CA ALA A 5 -17.58 39.06 -19.57
C ALA A 5 -19.08 39.25 -19.87
N VAL A 6 -19.92 39.05 -18.86
CA VAL A 6 -21.39 39.21 -18.96
C VAL A 6 -21.92 40.04 -17.80
N ASN A 7 -23.16 40.51 -17.94
CA ASN A 7 -23.80 41.44 -17.01
C ASN A 7 -23.12 42.84 -16.99
N LEU A 8 -22.62 43.28 -18.14
CA LEU A 8 -22.13 44.64 -18.32
C LEU A 8 -23.32 45.61 -18.36
N GLN A 9 -23.24 46.71 -17.59
CA GLN A 9 -24.34 47.66 -17.47
C GLN A 9 -24.69 48.28 -18.83
N ALA A 10 -25.97 48.17 -19.21
CA ALA A 10 -26.53 48.83 -20.38
C ALA A 10 -27.64 49.80 -19.95
N THR A 11 -27.57 51.03 -20.43
CA THR A 11 -28.61 52.05 -20.34
C THR A 11 -29.61 51.90 -21.47
N VAL A 12 -30.91 51.99 -21.19
CA VAL A 12 -31.96 51.90 -22.22
C VAL A 12 -32.16 53.29 -22.83
N ALA A 13 -31.99 53.41 -24.14
CA ALA A 13 -32.28 54.62 -24.89
C ALA A 13 -33.79 54.78 -25.15
N GLU A 14 -34.23 56.01 -25.47
CA GLU A 14 -35.65 56.35 -25.68
C GLU A 14 -36.31 55.58 -26.85
N ASP A 15 -35.52 55.04 -27.77
CA ASP A 15 -35.96 54.22 -28.91
C ASP A 15 -36.06 52.71 -28.60
N GLY A 16 -35.78 52.32 -27.35
CA GLY A 16 -35.78 50.93 -26.89
C GLY A 16 -34.47 50.17 -27.14
N SER A 17 -33.43 50.83 -27.69
CA SER A 17 -32.11 50.24 -27.84
C SER A 17 -31.29 50.28 -26.55
N PHE A 18 -30.38 49.33 -26.36
CA PHE A 18 -29.47 49.29 -25.21
C PHE A 18 -28.12 49.95 -25.55
N ALA A 19 -27.70 50.96 -24.79
CA ALA A 19 -26.39 51.62 -24.86
C ALA A 19 -25.51 51.20 -23.67
N GLY A 20 -24.39 50.52 -23.93
CA GLY A 20 -23.46 50.04 -22.89
C GLY A 20 -22.53 51.13 -22.33
N GLU A 21 -22.00 50.90 -21.11
CA GLU A 21 -20.78 51.60 -20.70
C GLU A 21 -19.61 51.17 -21.60
N SER A 22 -18.84 52.14 -22.13
CA SER A 22 -17.78 51.86 -23.10
C SER A 22 -16.79 50.79 -22.61
N GLY A 23 -16.46 49.83 -23.47
CA GLY A 23 -15.50 48.74 -23.25
C GLY A 23 -14.11 49.24 -22.90
N SER A 24 -13.82 50.52 -23.17
CA SER A 24 -12.65 51.23 -22.63
C SER A 24 -12.64 51.31 -21.10
N LYS A 25 -13.79 51.60 -20.46
CA LYS A 25 -13.92 51.60 -18.99
C LYS A 25 -13.73 50.20 -18.41
N PHE A 26 -14.27 49.18 -19.07
CA PHE A 26 -14.10 47.80 -18.61
C PHE A 26 -12.64 47.34 -18.78
N MET A 27 -11.99 47.72 -19.88
CA MET A 27 -10.55 47.53 -20.08
C MET A 27 -9.73 48.18 -18.94
N ASP A 28 -10.01 49.44 -18.61
CA ASP A 28 -9.32 50.15 -17.52
C ASP A 28 -9.53 49.48 -16.16
N LEU A 29 -10.74 48.95 -15.89
CA LEU A 29 -11.04 48.19 -14.69
C LEU A 29 -10.20 46.91 -14.60
N LEU A 30 -10.09 46.16 -15.70
CA LEU A 30 -9.28 44.94 -15.74
C LEU A 30 -7.80 45.24 -15.51
N ILE A 31 -7.29 46.32 -16.11
CA ILE A 31 -5.91 46.78 -15.91
C ILE A 31 -5.68 47.20 -14.45
N ALA A 32 -6.59 47.97 -13.87
CA ALA A 32 -6.51 48.38 -12.46
C ALA A 32 -6.53 47.19 -11.49
N ARG A 33 -7.20 46.10 -11.90
CA ARG A 33 -7.25 44.84 -11.15
C ARG A 33 -6.02 43.93 -11.38
N GLY A 34 -5.04 44.39 -12.16
CA GLY A 34 -3.77 43.70 -12.38
C GLY A 34 -3.77 42.72 -13.55
N PHE A 35 -4.85 42.63 -14.32
CA PHE A 35 -4.88 41.81 -15.53
C PHE A 35 -4.20 42.53 -16.70
N LYS A 36 -3.78 41.75 -17.70
CA LYS A 36 -3.11 42.25 -18.90
C LYS A 36 -3.92 41.92 -20.17
N PRO A 37 -5.16 42.42 -20.29
CA PRO A 37 -5.89 42.29 -21.53
C PRO A 37 -5.18 43.04 -22.66
N THR A 38 -5.24 42.51 -23.87
CA THR A 38 -4.80 43.18 -25.10
C THR A 38 -5.94 43.89 -25.82
N GLY A 39 -7.19 43.62 -25.45
CA GLY A 39 -8.37 44.28 -26.00
C GLY A 39 -9.66 43.83 -25.31
N VAL A 40 -10.72 44.62 -25.48
CA VAL A 40 -12.10 44.30 -25.04
C VAL A 40 -13.04 44.62 -26.19
N HIS A 41 -13.87 43.66 -26.57
CA HIS A 41 -14.81 43.74 -27.68
C HIS A 41 -16.23 43.59 -27.15
N GLU A 42 -16.97 44.69 -27.11
CA GLU A 42 -18.40 44.65 -26.81
C GLU A 42 -19.17 43.90 -27.90
N LEU A 43 -20.15 43.10 -27.48
CA LEU A 43 -20.99 42.34 -28.40
C LEU A 43 -22.32 43.06 -28.60
N TRP A 44 -22.72 43.21 -29.86
CA TRP A 44 -23.92 43.93 -30.27
C TRP A 44 -24.87 43.00 -31.00
N ASN A 45 -26.17 43.19 -30.80
CA ASN A 45 -27.24 42.51 -31.52
C ASN A 45 -28.23 43.53 -32.12
N CYS A 46 -29.28 43.06 -32.80
CA CYS A 46 -30.28 43.93 -33.43
C CYS A 46 -31.07 44.82 -32.43
N HIS A 47 -30.96 44.59 -31.13
CA HIS A 47 -31.56 45.38 -30.05
C HIS A 47 -30.55 46.31 -29.35
N GLY A 48 -29.28 46.35 -29.80
CA GLY A 48 -28.22 47.17 -29.22
C GLY A 48 -27.16 46.35 -28.48
N HIS A 49 -26.58 46.93 -27.43
CA HIS A 49 -25.53 46.29 -26.63
C HIS A 49 -26.07 45.05 -25.92
N SER A 50 -25.42 43.89 -26.10
CA SER A 50 -25.89 42.60 -25.58
C SER A 50 -25.66 42.39 -24.08
N GLY A 51 -24.93 43.29 -23.43
CA GLY A 51 -24.49 43.13 -22.04
C GLY A 51 -23.28 42.18 -21.89
N CYS A 52 -22.70 41.76 -23.01
CA CYS A 52 -21.56 40.85 -23.08
C CYS A 52 -20.38 41.49 -23.79
N ALA A 53 -19.17 41.12 -23.38
CA ALA A 53 -17.93 41.47 -24.07
C ALA A 53 -16.97 40.29 -24.12
N VAL A 54 -16.12 40.26 -25.16
CA VAL A 54 -14.99 39.34 -25.28
C VAL A 54 -13.70 40.08 -24.92
N VAL A 55 -12.94 39.51 -23.99
CA VAL A 55 -11.65 40.03 -23.55
C VAL A 55 -10.54 39.29 -24.26
N ASP A 56 -9.65 40.02 -24.92
CA ASP A 56 -8.51 39.48 -25.63
C ASP A 56 -7.29 39.43 -24.72
N PHE A 57 -6.56 38.32 -24.75
CA PHE A 57 -5.23 38.17 -24.14
C PHE A 57 -4.20 37.82 -25.21
N SER A 58 -2.91 38.00 -24.89
CA SER A 58 -1.83 37.67 -25.82
C SER A 58 -1.88 36.21 -26.31
N LYS A 59 -1.28 35.97 -27.47
CA LYS A 59 -1.40 34.70 -28.22
C LYS A 59 -0.45 33.61 -27.73
N ASP A 60 0.57 34.00 -26.98
CA ASP A 60 1.62 33.16 -26.39
C ASP A 60 1.17 32.55 -25.04
N TRP A 61 2.08 31.82 -24.38
CA TRP A 61 1.80 31.18 -23.09
C TRP A 61 1.58 32.18 -21.95
N SER A 62 2.17 33.37 -22.03
CA SER A 62 1.92 34.41 -21.03
C SER A 62 0.45 34.83 -21.04
N GLY A 63 -0.15 35.01 -22.22
CA GLY A 63 -1.58 35.32 -22.37
C GLY A 63 -2.50 34.18 -21.99
N PHE A 64 -2.03 32.93 -22.03
CA PHE A 64 -2.77 31.80 -21.44
C PHE A 64 -2.79 31.86 -19.92
N ALA A 65 -1.64 32.12 -19.29
CA ALA A 65 -1.55 32.29 -17.84
C ALA A 65 -2.37 33.49 -17.34
N ASP A 66 -2.32 34.61 -18.07
CA ASP A 66 -3.10 35.81 -17.76
C ASP A 66 -4.62 35.53 -17.85
N ALA A 67 -5.06 34.80 -18.87
CA ALA A 67 -6.46 34.42 -19.03
C ALA A 67 -6.95 33.48 -17.91
N LEU A 68 -6.13 32.51 -17.50
CA LEU A 68 -6.46 31.63 -16.36
C LEU A 68 -6.52 32.41 -15.04
N SER A 69 -5.61 33.37 -14.84
CA SER A 69 -5.62 34.24 -13.66
C SER A 69 -6.89 35.09 -13.60
N PHE A 70 -7.35 35.58 -14.76
CA PHE A 70 -8.62 36.27 -14.90
C PHE A 70 -9.82 35.39 -14.52
N GLU A 71 -9.93 34.17 -15.05
CA GLU A 71 -11.00 33.23 -14.68
C GLU A 71 -10.98 32.88 -13.20
N TYR A 72 -9.79 32.62 -12.63
CA TYR A 72 -9.65 32.27 -11.22
C TYR A 72 -10.10 33.39 -10.30
N ALA A 73 -9.69 34.63 -10.57
CA ALA A 73 -10.06 35.79 -9.75
C ALA A 73 -11.58 36.03 -9.70
N TYR A 74 -12.26 35.92 -10.84
CA TYR A 74 -13.72 36.06 -10.86
C TYR A 74 -14.43 34.86 -10.25
N LYS A 75 -13.85 33.66 -10.32
CA LYS A 75 -14.35 32.50 -9.57
C LYS A 75 -14.24 32.70 -8.06
N GLU A 76 -13.11 33.22 -7.55
CA GLU A 76 -12.95 33.53 -6.12
C GLU A 76 -13.93 34.60 -5.62
N ASP A 77 -14.22 35.60 -6.45
CA ASP A 77 -15.23 36.61 -6.18
C ASP A 77 -16.67 36.06 -6.22
N SER A 78 -16.89 34.77 -6.49
CA SER A 78 -18.21 34.16 -6.75
C SER A 78 -18.93 34.81 -7.95
N HIS A 79 -18.15 35.28 -8.92
CA HIS A 79 -18.57 35.92 -10.16
C HIS A 79 -18.10 35.10 -11.38
N GLY A 80 -17.98 33.78 -11.22
CA GLY A 80 -17.58 32.85 -12.28
C GLY A 80 -18.76 32.37 -13.14
N LYS A 81 -18.44 31.48 -14.09
CA LYS A 81 -19.43 30.89 -15.01
C LYS A 81 -20.51 30.11 -14.27
N GLU A 82 -20.13 29.30 -13.28
CA GLU A 82 -21.07 28.48 -12.50
C GLU A 82 -22.07 29.37 -11.75
N GLU A 83 -21.58 30.45 -11.14
CA GLU A 83 -22.40 31.39 -10.41
C GLU A 83 -23.33 32.15 -11.35
N TRP A 84 -22.90 32.50 -12.57
CA TRP A 84 -23.76 33.10 -13.57
C TRP A 84 -24.95 32.21 -13.95
N PHE A 85 -24.74 30.92 -14.16
CA PHE A 85 -25.80 29.96 -14.53
C PHE A 85 -26.60 29.40 -13.34
N SER A 86 -26.21 29.71 -12.10
CA SER A 86 -26.96 29.30 -10.91
C SER A 86 -28.34 29.97 -10.80
N LYS A 87 -29.31 29.31 -10.14
CA LYS A 87 -30.71 29.77 -9.98
C LYS A 87 -30.93 30.93 -8.98
N SER A 88 -29.88 31.63 -8.55
CA SER A 88 -29.99 32.76 -7.60
C SER A 88 -30.79 33.93 -8.20
N GLU A 89 -31.62 34.59 -7.39
CA GLU A 89 -32.57 35.62 -7.84
C GLU A 89 -31.96 37.02 -8.02
N GLU A 90 -30.76 37.29 -7.48
CA GLU A 90 -30.07 38.57 -7.68
C GLU A 90 -28.66 38.36 -8.22
N LYS A 91 -28.39 38.88 -9.42
CA LYS A 91 -27.06 38.92 -10.05
C LYS A 91 -26.58 40.37 -10.04
N SER A 92 -25.49 40.65 -9.34
CA SER A 92 -24.93 42.00 -9.24
C SER A 92 -23.48 42.01 -9.71
N GLY A 93 -23.12 42.97 -10.55
CA GLY A 93 -21.75 43.11 -11.05
C GLY A 93 -21.45 42.18 -12.22
N VAL A 94 -20.23 42.29 -12.74
CA VAL A 94 -19.78 41.57 -13.94
C VAL A 94 -19.34 40.16 -13.58
N TYR A 95 -19.72 39.19 -14.41
CA TYR A 95 -19.29 37.80 -14.30
C TYR A 95 -18.33 37.47 -15.44
N CYS A 96 -17.28 36.70 -15.16
CA CYS A 96 -16.24 36.42 -16.12
C CYS A 96 -15.69 35.00 -16.07
N TRP A 97 -15.29 34.49 -17.23
CA TRP A 97 -14.61 33.19 -17.37
C TRP A 97 -13.79 33.13 -18.66
N VAL A 98 -12.94 32.10 -18.81
CA VAL A 98 -12.21 31.85 -20.06
C VAL A 98 -13.14 31.13 -21.05
N ALA A 99 -13.15 31.59 -22.30
CA ALA A 99 -13.96 30.95 -23.35
C ALA A 99 -13.49 29.52 -23.63
N ARG A 100 -14.40 28.55 -23.59
CA ARG A 100 -14.13 27.13 -23.86
C ARG A 100 -15.03 26.59 -24.98
N ALA A 101 -14.91 25.29 -25.25
CA ALA A 101 -15.61 24.62 -26.34
C ALA A 101 -17.14 24.77 -26.25
N ASP A 102 -17.69 24.79 -25.05
CA ASP A 102 -19.12 25.02 -24.83
C ASP A 102 -19.52 26.45 -25.26
N ASP A 103 -18.80 27.48 -24.82
CA ASP A 103 -19.03 28.88 -25.24
C ASP A 103 -18.90 29.07 -26.76
N TYR A 104 -17.85 28.48 -27.34
CA TYR A 104 -17.57 28.54 -28.77
C TYR A 104 -18.71 27.93 -29.62
N ASN A 105 -19.35 26.89 -29.09
CA ASN A 105 -20.42 26.17 -29.79
C ASN A 105 -21.82 26.71 -29.49
N LEU A 106 -21.97 27.73 -28.63
CA LEU A 106 -23.27 28.35 -28.38
C LEU A 106 -23.81 29.02 -29.66
N GLY A 107 -25.13 28.92 -29.83
CA GLY A 107 -25.86 29.57 -30.92
C GLY A 107 -26.23 31.02 -30.62
N ASP A 108 -25.54 31.66 -29.68
CA ASP A 108 -25.78 33.04 -29.25
C ASP A 108 -24.73 34.00 -29.82
N VAL A 109 -24.83 35.28 -29.44
CA VAL A 109 -23.91 36.34 -29.90
C VAL A 109 -22.46 36.08 -29.48
N ILE A 110 -22.25 35.39 -28.35
CA ILE A 110 -20.91 35.06 -27.84
C ILE A 110 -20.28 33.98 -28.73
N GLY A 111 -20.97 32.86 -28.92
CA GLY A 111 -20.48 31.76 -29.75
C GLY A 111 -20.32 32.19 -31.21
N GLU A 112 -21.23 32.99 -31.76
CA GLU A 112 -21.09 33.55 -33.10
C GLU A 112 -19.84 34.43 -33.24
N HIS A 113 -19.61 35.34 -32.28
CA HIS A 113 -18.44 36.19 -32.31
C HIS A 113 -17.14 35.39 -32.18
N LEU A 114 -17.09 34.41 -31.26
CA LEU A 114 -15.92 33.56 -31.04
C LEU A 114 -15.53 32.81 -32.32
N ARG A 115 -16.50 32.23 -33.05
CA ARG A 115 -16.27 31.57 -34.35
C ARG A 115 -15.77 32.51 -35.43
N ASN A 116 -16.14 33.80 -35.37
CA ASN A 116 -15.69 34.80 -36.35
C ASN A 116 -14.27 35.29 -36.09
N ILE A 117 -13.78 35.24 -34.84
CA ILE A 117 -12.48 35.82 -34.47
C ILE A 117 -11.36 34.80 -34.25
N GLY A 118 -11.66 33.50 -34.21
CA GLY A 118 -10.64 32.47 -34.05
C GLY A 118 -11.19 31.06 -34.03
N ASP A 119 -10.27 30.10 -33.97
CA ASP A 119 -10.58 28.67 -33.96
C ASP A 119 -10.42 28.07 -32.55
N LEU A 120 -11.15 26.99 -32.30
CA LEU A 120 -10.97 26.18 -31.10
C LEU A 120 -9.69 25.33 -31.24
N ILE A 121 -8.77 25.48 -30.29
CA ILE A 121 -7.49 24.75 -30.27
C ILE A 121 -7.44 23.87 -29.02
N LYS A 122 -7.02 22.60 -29.17
CA LYS A 122 -6.72 21.74 -28.03
C LYS A 122 -5.36 22.12 -27.44
N ILE A 123 -5.29 22.18 -26.11
CA ILE A 123 -4.05 22.50 -25.40
C ILE A 123 -2.98 21.45 -25.70
N SER A 124 -3.33 20.16 -25.78
CA SER A 124 -2.43 19.07 -26.18
C SER A 124 -1.73 19.38 -27.50
N ASP A 125 -2.51 19.71 -28.53
CA ASP A 125 -2.01 19.91 -29.89
C ASP A 125 -1.10 21.14 -29.96
N LYS A 126 -1.40 22.19 -29.16
CA LYS A 126 -0.54 23.39 -29.06
C LYS A 126 0.76 23.12 -28.30
N VAL A 127 0.73 22.28 -27.27
CA VAL A 127 1.94 21.83 -26.54
C VAL A 127 2.79 20.96 -27.46
N GLU A 128 2.20 20.00 -28.15
CA GLU A 128 2.86 19.14 -29.14
C GLU A 128 3.48 19.96 -30.28
N ALA A 129 2.76 20.91 -30.86
CA ALA A 129 3.29 21.77 -31.92
C ALA A 129 4.51 22.60 -31.47
N GLN A 130 4.54 23.08 -30.22
CA GLN A 130 5.69 23.80 -29.68
C GLN A 130 6.86 22.90 -29.29
N ILE A 131 6.61 21.63 -29.00
CA ILE A 131 7.65 20.62 -28.79
C ILE A 131 8.49 20.43 -30.08
N TYR A 132 7.88 20.60 -31.26
CA TYR A 132 8.54 20.46 -32.56
C TYR A 132 9.10 21.77 -33.17
N ASP A 133 8.84 22.94 -32.57
CA ASP A 133 9.31 24.28 -33.04
C ASP A 133 10.77 24.61 -32.64
N GLY A 134 11.63 23.59 -32.60
CA GLY A 134 13.09 23.76 -32.76
C GLY A 134 13.93 24.23 -31.57
N SER A 135 13.39 24.87 -30.53
CA SER A 135 14.25 25.35 -29.41
C SER A 135 14.66 24.24 -28.42
N ASN A 136 13.82 23.22 -28.25
CA ASN A 136 14.06 22.09 -27.33
C ASN A 136 14.03 20.73 -28.05
N ALA A 137 14.01 20.69 -29.37
CA ALA A 137 13.84 19.46 -30.15
C ALA A 137 14.90 18.38 -29.81
N LEU A 138 16.15 18.82 -29.55
CA LEU A 138 17.23 17.92 -29.13
C LEU A 138 16.98 17.33 -27.73
N LEU A 139 16.57 18.17 -26.78
CA LEU A 139 16.25 17.76 -25.42
C LEU A 139 15.05 16.80 -25.39
N VAL A 140 14.06 17.03 -26.26
CA VAL A 140 12.89 16.17 -26.41
C VAL A 140 13.27 14.81 -26.99
N ALA A 141 14.14 14.77 -28.00
CA ALA A 141 14.65 13.52 -28.56
C ALA A 141 15.39 12.70 -27.49
N GLU A 142 16.25 13.36 -26.70
CA GLU A 142 16.99 12.73 -25.59
C GLU A 142 16.04 12.22 -24.49
N ILE A 143 14.99 12.98 -24.14
CA ILE A 143 13.96 12.53 -23.20
C ILE A 143 13.16 11.34 -23.75
N MET A 144 12.86 11.32 -25.05
CA MET A 144 12.16 10.19 -25.69
C MET A 144 13.03 8.93 -25.71
N ASP A 145 14.32 9.07 -25.98
CA ASP A 145 15.28 7.96 -25.95
C ASP A 145 15.43 7.39 -24.54
N LEU A 146 15.63 8.25 -23.53
CA LEU A 146 15.68 7.83 -22.13
C LEU A 146 14.38 7.15 -21.67
N ARG A 147 13.22 7.62 -22.15
CA ARG A 147 11.92 7.00 -21.84
C ARG A 147 11.78 5.62 -22.47
N ARG A 148 12.28 5.43 -23.68
CA ARG A 148 12.29 4.14 -24.36
C ARG A 148 13.21 3.16 -23.63
N GLU A 149 14.44 3.57 -23.31
CA GLU A 149 15.37 2.74 -22.55
C GLU A 149 14.80 2.34 -21.18
N LEU A 150 14.15 3.30 -20.49
CA LEU A 150 13.48 3.02 -19.21
C LEU A 150 12.30 2.04 -19.37
N ALA A 151 11.57 2.08 -20.50
CA ALA A 151 10.48 1.16 -20.77
C ALA A 151 11.00 -0.26 -21.04
N GLU A 152 12.05 -0.38 -21.86
CA GLU A 152 12.73 -1.66 -22.14
C GLU A 152 13.28 -2.29 -20.85
N GLN A 153 13.98 -1.51 -20.01
CA GLN A 153 14.48 -1.99 -18.72
C GLN A 153 13.37 -2.44 -17.77
N LYS A 154 12.20 -1.79 -17.81
CA LYS A 154 11.05 -2.20 -16.99
C LYS A 154 10.46 -3.53 -17.48
N GLU A 155 10.35 -3.71 -18.79
CA GLU A 155 9.86 -4.95 -19.38
C GLU A 155 10.81 -6.11 -19.05
N GLU A 156 12.12 -5.93 -19.22
CA GLU A 156 13.14 -6.92 -18.82
C GLU A 156 13.06 -7.26 -17.33
N ASN A 157 12.86 -6.25 -16.47
CA ASN A 157 12.76 -6.47 -15.03
C ASN A 157 11.47 -7.22 -14.65
N ASP A 158 10.34 -6.90 -15.30
CA ASP A 158 9.08 -7.62 -15.11
C ASP A 158 9.19 -9.09 -15.58
N GLU A 159 9.91 -9.34 -16.67
CA GLU A 159 10.21 -10.70 -17.14
C GLU A 159 11.09 -11.47 -16.13
N LEU A 160 12.15 -10.84 -15.61
CA LEU A 160 13.03 -11.43 -14.59
C LEU A 160 12.27 -11.75 -13.31
N ILE A 161 11.41 -10.85 -12.85
CA ILE A 161 10.55 -11.06 -11.68
C ILE A 161 9.63 -12.26 -11.91
N ASN A 162 8.97 -12.35 -13.06
CA ASN A 162 8.10 -13.48 -13.40
C ASN A 162 8.88 -14.80 -13.44
N LEU A 163 10.09 -14.81 -14.01
CA LEU A 163 10.96 -15.97 -14.07
C LEU A 163 11.39 -16.42 -12.66
N LEU A 164 11.73 -15.48 -11.78
CA LEU A 164 12.09 -15.75 -10.39
C LEU A 164 10.93 -16.38 -9.62
N PHE A 165 9.72 -15.83 -9.75
CA PHE A 165 8.52 -16.43 -9.13
C PHE A 165 8.25 -17.85 -9.64
N GLN A 166 8.42 -18.10 -10.94
CA GLN A 166 8.26 -19.45 -11.48
C GLN A 166 9.32 -20.41 -10.92
N LYS A 167 10.58 -19.97 -10.84
CA LYS A 167 11.68 -20.77 -10.32
C LYS A 167 11.50 -21.09 -8.85
N GLU A 168 11.11 -20.11 -8.04
CA GLU A 168 10.78 -20.29 -6.62
C GLU A 168 9.66 -21.32 -6.45
N ARG A 169 8.57 -21.20 -7.22
CA ARG A 169 7.45 -22.14 -7.17
C ARG A 169 7.88 -23.56 -7.52
N ILE A 170 8.71 -23.74 -8.55
CA ILE A 170 9.23 -25.06 -8.96
C ILE A 170 10.13 -25.64 -7.87
N SER A 171 11.10 -24.87 -7.37
CA SER A 171 11.99 -25.33 -6.30
C SER A 171 11.23 -25.66 -5.01
N SER A 172 10.18 -24.89 -4.69
CA SER A 172 9.31 -25.19 -3.55
C SER A 172 8.52 -26.48 -3.75
N MET A 173 8.04 -26.78 -4.97
CA MET A 173 7.38 -28.06 -5.27
C MET A 173 8.35 -29.24 -5.13
N GLU A 174 9.56 -29.13 -5.70
CA GLU A 174 10.59 -30.15 -5.60
C GLU A 174 10.99 -30.44 -4.15
N LEU A 175 11.15 -29.40 -3.33
CA LEU A 175 11.43 -29.54 -1.91
C LEU A 175 10.29 -30.25 -1.15
N GLN A 176 9.04 -29.90 -1.45
CA GLN A 176 7.88 -30.57 -0.84
C GLN A 176 7.78 -32.04 -1.25
N ASP A 177 8.07 -32.36 -2.51
CA ASP A 177 8.02 -33.73 -3.00
C ASP A 177 9.18 -34.56 -2.44
N ALA A 178 10.39 -34.02 -2.37
CA ALA A 178 11.53 -34.65 -1.69
C ALA A 178 11.22 -34.91 -0.20
N HIS A 179 10.56 -33.97 0.47
CA HIS A 179 10.13 -34.14 1.86
C HIS A 179 9.09 -35.27 2.01
N LYS A 180 8.10 -35.36 1.12
CA LYS A 180 7.11 -36.45 1.13
C LYS A 180 7.77 -37.81 0.91
N GLU A 181 8.65 -37.93 -0.08
CA GLU A 181 9.39 -39.17 -0.37
C GLU A 181 10.27 -39.61 0.80
N LEU A 182 10.95 -38.66 1.45
CA LEU A 182 11.75 -38.93 2.63
C LEU A 182 10.88 -39.47 3.80
N VAL A 183 9.73 -38.82 4.06
CA VAL A 183 8.78 -39.26 5.09
C VAL A 183 8.22 -40.65 4.77
N LEU A 184 7.88 -40.93 3.51
CA LEU A 184 7.41 -42.25 3.07
C LEU A 184 8.50 -43.31 3.26
N GLY A 185 9.74 -43.03 2.82
CA GLY A 185 10.88 -43.94 2.96
C GLY A 185 11.17 -44.31 4.41
N PHE A 186 11.18 -43.33 5.32
CA PHE A 186 11.34 -43.61 6.76
C PHE A 186 10.19 -44.43 7.34
N SER A 187 8.96 -44.22 6.86
CA SER A 187 7.79 -44.99 7.30
C SER A 187 7.87 -46.46 6.89
N GLU A 188 8.29 -46.74 5.66
CA GLU A 188 8.46 -48.11 5.17
C GLU A 188 9.60 -48.88 5.87
N MET A 189 10.64 -48.17 6.30
CA MET A 189 11.76 -48.76 7.04
C MET A 189 11.35 -49.18 8.46
N SER A 190 10.36 -48.50 9.05
CA SER A 190 9.91 -48.73 10.44
C SER A 190 9.17 -50.06 10.68
N GLY A 191 9.16 -50.99 9.71
CA GLY A 191 8.53 -52.32 9.85
C GLY A 191 9.39 -53.51 9.40
N ARG A 192 10.63 -53.30 8.92
CA ARG A 192 11.43 -54.40 8.28
C ARG A 192 12.60 -54.94 9.13
N TYR A 193 13.10 -54.19 10.12
CA TYR A 193 14.21 -54.61 10.98
C TYR A 193 13.88 -54.32 12.45
N GLY A 194 14.14 -55.29 13.33
CA GLY A 194 13.82 -55.24 14.76
C GLY A 194 14.56 -54.15 15.55
N ASP A 195 14.06 -53.89 16.76
CA ASP A 195 14.53 -53.04 17.85
C ASP A 195 14.76 -51.53 17.61
N ILE A 196 14.75 -51.03 16.36
CA ILE A 196 14.84 -49.59 16.05
C ILE A 196 13.65 -49.17 15.18
N GLY A 197 12.80 -48.28 15.69
CA GLY A 197 11.63 -47.74 14.98
C GLY A 197 11.75 -46.23 14.72
N VAL A 198 11.02 -45.74 13.71
CA VAL A 198 10.92 -44.30 13.44
C VAL A 198 9.78 -43.72 14.29
N LYS A 199 10.09 -42.75 15.13
CA LYS A 199 9.10 -42.01 15.92
C LYS A 199 8.72 -40.71 15.21
N ARG A 200 7.44 -40.46 15.01
CA ARG A 200 6.92 -39.16 14.54
C ARG A 200 6.68 -38.26 15.75
N MET A 201 7.43 -37.16 15.84
CA MET A 201 7.29 -36.21 16.95
C MET A 201 5.94 -35.51 16.88
N GLY A 202 5.18 -35.57 17.97
CA GLY A 202 3.81 -35.06 18.02
C GLY A 202 2.70 -36.05 17.62
N GLU A 203 3.05 -37.29 17.27
CA GLU A 203 2.04 -38.35 17.05
C GLU A 203 1.47 -38.86 18.38
N LEU A 204 0.14 -38.95 18.46
CA LEU A 204 -0.54 -39.43 19.67
C LEU A 204 -0.31 -40.94 19.88
N ASP A 205 0.32 -41.30 20.99
CA ASP A 205 0.45 -42.70 21.42
C ASP A 205 -0.90 -43.26 21.85
N THR A 206 -1.36 -44.30 21.16
CA THR A 206 -2.66 -44.93 21.36
C THR A 206 -2.67 -46.01 22.45
N ARG A 207 -1.49 -46.50 22.88
CA ARG A 207 -1.40 -47.60 23.86
C ARG A 207 -2.04 -47.27 25.20
N PRO A 208 -1.82 -46.08 25.80
CA PRO A 208 -2.43 -45.74 27.09
C PRO A 208 -3.96 -45.64 27.04
N PHE A 209 -4.52 -45.29 25.88
CA PHE A 209 -5.98 -45.28 25.66
C PHE A 209 -6.53 -46.70 25.60
N PHE A 210 -5.85 -47.59 24.87
CA PHE A 210 -6.23 -49.00 24.80
C PHE A 210 -6.18 -49.68 26.16
N GLU A 211 -5.12 -49.49 26.94
CA GLU A 211 -5.00 -50.04 28.29
C GLU A 211 -6.12 -49.55 29.21
N ALA A 212 -6.45 -48.25 29.15
CA ALA A 212 -7.56 -47.68 29.90
C ALA A 212 -8.92 -48.26 29.49
N MET A 213 -9.18 -48.41 28.18
CA MET A 213 -10.44 -49.01 27.69
C MET A 213 -10.54 -50.49 28.01
N LYS A 214 -9.43 -51.23 27.96
CA LYS A 214 -9.35 -52.64 28.36
C LYS A 214 -9.74 -52.85 29.82
N ILE A 215 -9.29 -51.95 30.71
CA ILE A 215 -9.66 -51.98 32.13
C ILE A 215 -11.15 -51.64 32.32
N LYS A 216 -11.68 -50.69 31.55
CA LYS A 216 -13.03 -50.13 31.76
C LYS A 216 -14.15 -50.93 31.10
N TYR A 217 -13.89 -51.54 29.95
CA TYR A 217 -14.91 -52.19 29.10
C TYR A 217 -14.56 -53.63 28.73
N GLY A 218 -13.36 -54.12 29.08
CA GLY A 218 -12.91 -55.46 28.71
C GLY A 218 -12.32 -55.53 27.29
N GLU A 219 -11.69 -56.65 26.97
CA GLU A 219 -10.82 -56.78 25.79
C GLU A 219 -11.55 -56.74 24.44
N GLN A 220 -12.83 -57.17 24.40
CA GLN A 220 -13.62 -57.19 23.17
C GLN A 220 -13.99 -55.79 22.66
N ASP A 221 -14.29 -54.84 23.57
CA ASP A 221 -14.74 -53.49 23.21
C ASP A 221 -13.61 -52.45 23.32
N ALA A 222 -12.42 -52.84 23.80
CA ALA A 222 -11.35 -51.90 24.11
C ALA A 222 -10.74 -51.23 22.87
N GLU A 223 -10.57 -51.98 21.78
CA GLU A 223 -9.95 -51.47 20.55
C GLU A 223 -10.82 -50.38 19.91
N ASP A 224 -12.10 -50.66 19.68
CA ASP A 224 -13.03 -49.72 19.05
C ASP A 224 -13.18 -48.44 19.87
N ARG A 225 -13.33 -48.57 21.20
CA ARG A 225 -13.45 -47.42 22.10
C ARG A 225 -12.18 -46.59 22.19
N ALA A 226 -11.02 -47.25 22.18
CA ALA A 226 -9.74 -46.55 22.16
C ALA A 226 -9.54 -45.82 20.84
N PHE A 227 -9.94 -46.41 19.72
CA PHE A 227 -9.88 -45.80 18.40
C PHE A 227 -10.77 -44.55 18.31
N GLU A 228 -12.01 -44.60 18.80
CA GLU A 228 -12.92 -43.45 18.85
C GLU A 228 -12.30 -42.28 19.63
N ILE A 229 -11.79 -42.54 20.84
CA ILE A 229 -11.21 -41.50 21.69
C ILE A 229 -9.89 -40.97 21.08
N CYS A 230 -9.03 -41.84 20.59
CA CYS A 230 -7.78 -41.43 19.93
C CYS A 230 -8.06 -40.58 18.69
N SER A 231 -9.10 -40.90 17.91
CA SER A 231 -9.47 -40.14 16.71
C SER A 231 -9.95 -38.74 17.06
N LEU A 232 -10.82 -38.62 18.09
CA LEU A 232 -11.25 -37.32 18.61
C LEU A 232 -10.06 -36.46 19.06
N TRP A 233 -9.12 -37.05 19.80
CA TRP A 233 -7.95 -36.31 20.28
C TRP A 233 -6.97 -35.98 19.17
N LYS A 234 -6.81 -36.83 18.16
CA LYS A 234 -6.06 -36.49 16.93
C LYS A 234 -6.67 -35.29 16.21
N GLU A 235 -8.00 -35.14 16.18
CA GLU A 235 -8.65 -33.95 15.63
C GLU A 235 -8.44 -32.70 16.49
N TYR A 236 -8.56 -32.81 17.82
CA TYR A 236 -8.27 -31.69 18.71
C TYR A 236 -6.82 -31.23 18.64
N LEU A 237 -5.88 -32.16 18.48
CA LEU A 237 -4.46 -31.86 18.24
C LEU A 237 -4.22 -31.19 16.88
N ARG A 238 -5.16 -31.26 15.93
CA ARG A 238 -5.02 -30.68 14.59
C ARG A 238 -5.45 -29.21 14.51
N ASP A 239 -6.30 -28.74 15.43
CA ASP A 239 -6.89 -27.39 15.41
C ASP A 239 -6.27 -26.48 16.50
N PRO A 240 -5.51 -25.41 16.13
CA PRO A 240 -4.89 -24.49 17.09
C PRO A 240 -5.88 -23.69 17.93
N GLY A 241 -7.14 -23.55 17.50
CA GLY A 241 -8.16 -22.86 18.28
C GLY A 241 -8.77 -23.68 19.42
N GLN A 242 -8.45 -24.98 19.52
CA GLN A 242 -9.18 -25.92 20.38
C GLN A 242 -8.43 -26.40 21.63
N LEU A 243 -7.12 -26.16 21.70
CA LEU A 243 -6.25 -26.48 22.84
C LEU A 243 -5.24 -25.32 22.99
N GLN A 244 -4.99 -24.86 24.21
CA GLN A 244 -4.02 -23.79 24.46
C GLN A 244 -2.59 -24.25 24.12
N GLU A 245 -1.78 -23.30 23.67
CA GLU A 245 -0.40 -23.49 23.19
C GLU A 245 0.55 -23.99 24.29
N VAL A 246 0.18 -23.78 25.55
CA VAL A 246 0.85 -24.32 26.74
C VAL A 246 -0.02 -25.44 27.31
N VAL A 247 0.58 -26.56 27.75
CA VAL A 247 -0.12 -27.55 28.58
C VAL A 247 -0.48 -26.86 29.90
N ASP A 248 -1.62 -26.16 29.90
CA ASP A 248 -2.20 -25.58 31.09
C ASP A 248 -2.94 -26.69 31.83
N ASP A 249 -2.55 -26.93 33.09
CA ASP A 249 -3.25 -27.85 33.97
C ASP A 249 -4.72 -27.43 34.18
N GLU A 250 -5.12 -26.21 33.79
CA GLU A 250 -6.50 -25.70 33.76
C GLU A 250 -7.32 -26.02 32.49
N ASP A 251 -6.74 -26.64 31.44
CA ASP A 251 -7.49 -27.00 30.23
C ASP A 251 -8.63 -27.98 30.54
N THR A 252 -9.86 -27.50 30.38
CA THR A 252 -11.09 -28.23 30.72
C THR A 252 -11.24 -29.56 29.98
N LYS A 253 -10.70 -29.68 28.75
CA LYS A 253 -10.73 -30.92 27.96
C LYS A 253 -9.67 -31.91 28.44
N LEU A 254 -8.47 -31.43 28.77
CA LEU A 254 -7.42 -32.29 29.34
C LEU A 254 -7.78 -32.79 30.75
N LYS A 255 -8.38 -31.94 31.59
CA LYS A 255 -8.96 -32.35 32.89
C LYS A 255 -10.02 -33.44 32.72
N LYS A 256 -10.90 -33.27 31.73
CA LYS A 256 -11.94 -34.25 31.41
C LYS A 256 -11.33 -35.56 30.92
N LEU A 257 -10.31 -35.53 30.07
CA LEU A 257 -9.58 -36.74 29.63
C LEU A 257 -8.95 -37.48 30.81
N LYS A 258 -8.27 -36.75 31.70
CA LYS A 258 -7.65 -37.32 32.89
C LYS A 258 -8.69 -37.98 33.81
N LYS A 259 -9.89 -37.40 33.92
CA LYS A 259 -11.01 -37.97 34.69
C LYS A 259 -11.67 -39.18 34.02
N ASP A 260 -11.95 -39.09 32.72
CA ASP A 260 -12.81 -40.05 32.01
C ASP A 260 -12.03 -41.27 31.50
N VAL A 261 -10.75 -41.09 31.18
CA VAL A 261 -9.86 -42.10 30.57
C VAL A 261 -8.67 -42.43 31.47
N GLY A 262 -8.11 -41.45 32.18
CA GLY A 262 -7.06 -41.67 33.16
C GLY A 262 -5.75 -40.96 32.84
N GLU A 263 -4.78 -41.10 33.75
CA GLU A 263 -3.51 -40.37 33.73
C GLU A 263 -2.58 -40.78 32.57
N GLY A 264 -2.61 -42.04 32.14
CA GLY A 264 -1.82 -42.51 30.99
C GLY A 264 -2.20 -41.81 29.68
N ALA A 265 -3.51 -41.67 29.43
CA ALA A 265 -4.01 -40.99 28.22
C ALA A 265 -3.74 -39.48 28.27
N TYR A 266 -3.88 -38.85 29.44
CA TYR A 266 -3.50 -37.45 29.65
C TYR A 266 -2.02 -37.22 29.30
N ASN A 267 -1.11 -38.04 29.85
CA ASN A 267 0.31 -37.91 29.60
C ASN A 267 0.68 -38.11 28.12
N ALA A 268 -0.01 -39.02 27.42
CA ALA A 268 0.18 -39.24 25.99
C ALA A 268 -0.18 -38.01 25.16
N VAL A 269 -1.30 -37.35 25.47
CA VAL A 269 -1.73 -36.12 24.79
C VAL A 269 -0.83 -34.94 25.14
N ALA A 270 -0.50 -34.76 26.42
CA ALA A 270 0.39 -33.68 26.87
C ALA A 270 1.78 -33.79 26.20
N LYS A 271 2.32 -35.02 26.13
CA LYS A 271 3.59 -35.29 25.44
C LYS A 271 3.50 -35.00 23.94
N ALA A 272 2.42 -35.41 23.28
CA ALA A 272 2.22 -35.09 21.86
C ALA A 272 2.14 -33.57 21.62
N LEU A 273 1.45 -32.82 22.49
CA LEU A 273 1.38 -31.36 22.41
C LEU A 273 2.76 -30.70 22.58
N VAL A 274 3.52 -31.10 23.60
CA VAL A 274 4.88 -30.58 23.83
C VAL A 274 5.79 -30.89 22.64
N GLU A 275 5.79 -32.13 22.15
CA GLU A 275 6.62 -32.53 21.00
C GLU A 275 6.20 -31.80 19.70
N MET A 276 4.91 -31.52 19.50
CA MET A 276 4.44 -30.70 18.39
C MET A 276 4.97 -29.26 18.49
N ASN A 277 4.95 -28.66 19.68
CA ASN A 277 5.42 -27.30 19.88
C ASN A 277 6.95 -27.18 19.74
N GLU A 278 7.68 -28.17 20.25
CA GLU A 278 9.16 -28.17 20.20
C GLU A 278 9.71 -28.46 18.80
N TYR A 279 9.10 -29.39 18.05
CA TYR A 279 9.70 -29.91 16.80
C TYR A 279 8.90 -29.58 15.54
N ASN A 280 7.66 -29.12 15.66
CA ASN A 280 6.82 -28.76 14.52
C ASN A 280 5.84 -27.61 14.83
N PRO A 281 6.33 -26.43 15.28
CA PRO A 281 5.47 -25.29 15.62
C PRO A 281 4.62 -24.81 14.42
N SER A 282 5.03 -25.13 13.19
CA SER A 282 4.39 -24.69 11.94
C SER A 282 3.54 -25.76 11.24
N GLY A 283 3.32 -26.93 11.85
CA GLY A 283 2.69 -28.10 11.19
C GLY A 283 1.19 -28.04 10.90
N ARG A 284 0.51 -26.91 11.11
CA ARG A 284 -0.95 -26.79 11.03
C ARG A 284 -1.45 -25.96 9.83
N PHE A 285 -0.93 -26.25 8.64
CA PHE A 285 -1.12 -25.59 7.32
C PHE A 285 -0.06 -24.52 6.99
N LEU A 286 0.49 -24.62 5.77
CA LEU A 286 1.28 -23.60 5.07
C LEU A 286 0.40 -22.37 4.78
N VAL A 287 0.18 -21.56 5.81
CA VAL A 287 0.20 -20.12 5.63
C VAL A 287 1.65 -19.76 5.93
N ASN A 288 2.45 -19.50 4.89
CA ASN A 288 3.83 -19.14 5.15
C ASN A 288 3.79 -17.82 5.95
N ASN A 289 4.44 -17.76 7.12
CA ASN A 289 4.52 -16.50 7.88
C ASN A 289 5.10 -15.38 7.01
N ASP A 290 5.91 -15.73 5.99
CA ASP A 290 6.45 -14.81 5.00
C ASP A 290 5.41 -14.28 4.00
N ASP A 291 4.24 -14.91 3.86
CA ASP A 291 3.14 -14.42 2.99
C ASP A 291 2.49 -13.16 3.56
N PHE A 292 2.67 -12.91 4.86
CA PHE A 292 2.01 -11.84 5.62
C PHE A 292 3.02 -10.84 6.16
N VAL A 293 2.68 -9.57 6.02
CA VAL A 293 3.52 -8.45 6.45
C VAL A 293 2.69 -7.48 7.26
N VAL A 294 3.28 -6.84 8.27
CA VAL A 294 2.63 -5.71 8.93
C VAL A 294 2.60 -4.54 7.92
N TRP A 295 1.43 -3.94 7.69
CA TRP A 295 1.26 -2.84 6.73
C TRP A 295 0.80 -1.55 7.44
N PRO A 296 1.41 -0.37 7.16
CA PRO A 296 2.62 -0.16 6.33
C PRO A 296 3.83 -0.96 6.83
N VAL A 297 4.77 -1.31 5.95
CA VAL A 297 5.90 -2.20 6.30
C VAL A 297 6.68 -1.68 7.49
N LYS A 298 7.01 -2.60 8.39
CA LYS A 298 7.83 -2.35 9.58
C LYS A 298 9.06 -3.25 9.56
N GLY A 299 10.20 -2.69 9.90
CA GLY A 299 11.41 -3.44 10.24
C GLY A 299 11.52 -3.64 11.75
N ILE A 300 12.19 -4.68 12.17
CA ILE A 300 12.55 -4.94 13.56
C ILE A 300 14.07 -4.99 13.62
N ALA A 301 14.64 -4.26 14.57
CA ALA A 301 16.06 -4.30 14.89
C ALA A 301 16.22 -4.68 16.37
N VAL A 302 17.16 -5.57 16.68
CA VAL A 302 17.43 -6.03 18.04
C VAL A 302 18.93 -6.00 18.34
N ASN A 303 19.28 -6.21 19.60
CA ASN A 303 20.66 -6.13 20.11
C ASN A 303 21.26 -4.71 20.02
N LEU A 304 20.41 -3.69 20.14
CA LEU A 304 20.84 -2.28 20.08
C LEU A 304 21.75 -1.87 21.25
N GLN A 305 21.82 -2.69 22.31
CA GLN A 305 22.69 -2.45 23.47
C GLN A 305 24.18 -2.49 23.11
N THR A 306 24.57 -3.15 22.02
CA THR A 306 25.94 -3.09 21.48
C THR A 306 26.33 -1.70 20.94
N MET A 307 25.37 -0.79 20.79
CA MET A 307 25.62 0.62 20.44
C MET A 307 25.68 1.55 21.67
N ALA A 308 25.55 1.03 22.89
CA ALA A 308 25.66 1.83 24.11
C ALA A 308 27.12 2.23 24.37
N ALA A 309 27.34 3.48 24.81
CA ALA A 309 28.63 3.90 25.35
C ALA A 309 28.98 3.10 26.63
N GLU A 310 30.26 3.08 27.01
CA GLU A 310 30.82 2.30 28.13
C GLU A 310 30.12 2.50 29.50
N ASP A 311 29.24 3.50 29.64
CA ASP A 311 28.52 3.81 30.88
C ASP A 311 27.13 3.15 31.02
N GLY A 312 26.67 2.42 29.98
CA GLY A 312 25.39 1.69 30.03
C GLY A 312 24.13 2.57 30.06
N SER A 313 24.22 3.87 29.79
CA SER A 313 23.05 4.75 29.76
C SER A 313 22.34 4.77 28.40
N PHE A 314 21.04 4.45 28.38
CA PHE A 314 20.16 4.62 27.21
C PHE A 314 19.39 5.94 27.35
N VAL A 315 19.91 7.01 26.75
CA VAL A 315 19.24 8.32 26.71
C VAL A 315 18.52 8.47 25.37
N GLY A 316 17.30 9.02 25.39
CA GLY A 316 16.33 9.14 24.27
C GLY A 316 16.76 9.86 22.98
N GLU A 317 18.07 10.01 22.72
CA GLU A 317 18.66 10.44 21.45
C GLU A 317 19.02 9.26 20.51
N SER A 318 18.83 8.01 20.94
CA SER A 318 19.30 6.81 20.21
C SER A 318 18.46 6.47 18.97
N GLY A 319 17.16 6.78 18.96
CA GLY A 319 16.28 6.47 17.82
C GLY A 319 16.61 7.29 16.57
N SER A 320 16.85 8.61 16.72
CA SER A 320 17.25 9.47 15.60
C SER A 320 18.65 9.14 15.10
N LYS A 321 19.60 8.85 16.00
CA LYS A 321 20.96 8.41 15.62
C LYS A 321 20.92 7.07 14.87
N PHE A 322 20.14 6.11 15.35
CA PHE A 322 19.98 4.84 14.65
C PHE A 322 19.31 5.02 13.29
N ARG A 323 18.31 5.90 13.20
CA ARG A 323 17.70 6.29 11.92
C ARG A 323 18.73 6.87 10.95
N ASP A 324 19.60 7.78 11.40
CA ASP A 324 20.64 8.39 10.57
C ASP A 324 21.64 7.34 10.06
N VAL A 325 21.99 6.35 10.89
CA VAL A 325 22.83 5.21 10.49
C VAL A 325 22.16 4.38 9.39
N LEU A 326 20.85 4.12 9.50
CA LEU A 326 20.10 3.38 8.48
C LEU A 326 19.97 4.19 7.18
N ILE A 327 19.81 5.52 7.26
CA ILE A 327 19.81 6.42 6.10
C ILE A 327 21.17 6.38 5.39
N ALA A 328 22.28 6.45 6.15
CA ALA A 328 23.62 6.38 5.59
C ALA A 328 23.93 5.04 4.89
N ARG A 329 23.22 3.97 5.28
CA ARG A 329 23.28 2.65 4.62
C ARG A 329 22.29 2.49 3.45
N GLY A 330 21.49 3.51 3.17
CA GLY A 330 20.58 3.55 2.02
C GLY A 330 19.18 2.97 2.27
N PHE A 331 18.79 2.72 3.52
CA PHE A 331 17.50 2.07 3.83
C PHE A 331 16.32 3.06 4.02
N ASN A 332 16.54 4.37 3.89
CA ASN A 332 15.52 5.43 3.88
C ASN A 332 14.33 5.31 4.88
N PRO A 333 14.53 5.00 6.18
CA PRO A 333 13.43 4.91 7.13
C PRO A 333 12.74 6.25 7.40
N THR A 334 11.43 6.21 7.55
CA THR A 334 10.59 7.35 7.94
C THR A 334 10.62 7.61 9.45
N GLY A 335 10.84 6.58 10.26
CA GLY A 335 10.86 6.66 11.71
C GLY A 335 11.55 5.44 12.35
N VAL A 336 11.97 5.59 13.60
CA VAL A 336 12.53 4.52 14.42
C VAL A 336 11.99 4.69 15.84
N HIS A 337 11.29 3.67 16.34
CA HIS A 337 10.79 3.61 17.70
C HIS A 337 11.62 2.62 18.52
N VAL A 338 12.41 3.13 19.47
CA VAL A 338 13.29 2.30 20.32
C VAL A 338 12.59 1.94 21.63
N PHE A 339 12.69 0.67 22.02
CA PHE A 339 12.24 0.14 23.30
C PHE A 339 13.46 0.00 24.22
N GLY A 340 13.76 1.08 24.95
CA GLY A 340 15.02 1.25 25.69
C GLY A 340 15.39 0.08 26.60
N ASP A 341 14.41 -0.45 27.34
CA ASP A 341 14.66 -1.54 28.30
C ASP A 341 14.83 -2.92 27.64
N SER A 342 14.39 -3.10 26.39
CA SER A 342 14.45 -4.38 25.68
C SER A 342 15.58 -4.45 24.65
N GLY A 343 16.24 -3.33 24.33
CA GLY A 343 17.26 -3.28 23.28
C GLY A 343 16.72 -3.56 21.88
N CYS A 344 15.41 -3.36 21.66
CA CYS A 344 14.73 -3.55 20.38
C CYS A 344 14.30 -2.20 19.80
N ALA A 345 14.13 -2.13 18.48
CA ALA A 345 13.48 -1.02 17.81
C ALA A 345 12.58 -1.51 16.67
N VAL A 346 11.51 -0.76 16.44
CA VAL A 346 10.68 -0.87 15.25
C VAL A 346 11.06 0.26 14.29
N VAL A 347 11.30 -0.10 13.03
CA VAL A 347 11.70 0.82 11.96
C VAL A 347 10.50 1.03 11.04
N ASP A 348 10.10 2.28 10.84
CA ASP A 348 8.97 2.66 10.01
C ASP A 348 9.42 2.98 8.58
N PHE A 349 8.79 2.37 7.59
CA PHE A 349 8.98 2.69 6.18
C PHE A 349 7.76 3.41 5.59
N THR A 350 7.91 3.99 4.39
CA THR A 350 6.79 4.62 3.69
C THR A 350 5.69 3.60 3.38
N LYS A 351 4.45 4.09 3.23
CA LYS A 351 3.26 3.24 3.05
C LYS A 351 3.03 2.71 1.63
N ASP A 352 3.99 2.93 0.74
CA ASP A 352 3.92 2.55 -0.67
C ASP A 352 4.97 1.46 -0.99
N TRP A 353 5.06 1.09 -2.26
CA TRP A 353 6.01 0.06 -2.70
C TRP A 353 7.48 0.47 -2.57
N SER A 354 7.80 1.77 -2.49
CA SER A 354 9.19 2.20 -2.23
C SER A 354 9.61 1.81 -0.82
N GLY A 355 8.75 2.03 0.17
CA GLY A 355 8.99 1.61 1.55
C GLY A 355 9.08 0.10 1.71
N PHE A 356 8.34 -0.67 0.91
CA PHE A 356 8.49 -2.13 0.86
C PHE A 356 9.88 -2.55 0.33
N ALA A 357 10.37 -1.90 -0.72
CA ALA A 357 11.70 -2.16 -1.29
C ALA A 357 12.84 -1.76 -0.34
N ASP A 358 12.72 -0.61 0.32
CA ASP A 358 13.65 -0.16 1.36
C ASP A 358 13.71 -1.17 2.52
N ALA A 359 12.55 -1.67 2.96
CA ALA A 359 12.46 -2.67 4.02
C ALA A 359 13.06 -4.03 3.64
N LEU A 360 12.91 -4.46 2.38
CA LEU A 360 13.57 -5.67 1.88
C LEU A 360 15.09 -5.51 1.85
N SER A 361 15.57 -4.34 1.45
CA SER A 361 17.01 -4.03 1.44
C SER A 361 17.58 -4.07 2.86
N PHE A 362 16.84 -3.54 3.84
CA PHE A 362 17.17 -3.62 5.25
C PHE A 362 17.31 -5.07 5.75
N GLU A 363 16.33 -5.94 5.47
CA GLU A 363 16.39 -7.35 5.88
C GLU A 363 17.50 -8.13 5.15
N TYR A 364 17.66 -7.90 3.85
CA TYR A 364 18.66 -8.60 3.04
C TYR A 364 20.09 -8.27 3.49
N ALA A 365 20.36 -7.00 3.81
CA ALA A 365 21.66 -6.59 4.36
C ALA A 365 21.99 -7.32 5.67
N CYS A 366 21.02 -7.42 6.58
CA CYS A 366 21.21 -8.20 7.81
C CYS A 366 21.39 -9.69 7.53
N LYS A 367 20.69 -10.26 6.54
CA LYS A 367 20.89 -11.67 6.15
C LYS A 367 22.28 -11.93 5.57
N GLU A 368 22.82 -11.05 4.72
CA GLU A 368 24.19 -11.19 4.19
C GLU A 368 25.26 -11.15 5.29
N ASP A 369 25.04 -10.33 6.32
CA ASP A 369 25.92 -10.24 7.48
C ASP A 369 25.74 -11.40 8.49
N ASN A 370 24.87 -12.39 8.22
CA ASN A 370 24.45 -13.43 9.19
C ASN A 370 23.82 -12.86 10.47
N HIS A 371 23.17 -11.72 10.34
CA HIS A 371 22.50 -10.95 11.38
C HIS A 371 20.97 -10.95 11.18
N GLY A 372 20.44 -11.98 10.52
CA GLY A 372 19.01 -12.16 10.29
C GLY A 372 18.26 -12.70 11.51
N LYS A 373 16.94 -12.79 11.39
CA LYS A 373 16.04 -13.35 12.43
C LYS A 373 16.43 -14.75 12.86
N LYS A 374 16.76 -15.62 11.89
CA LYS A 374 17.16 -17.00 12.14
C LYS A 374 18.42 -17.06 13.00
N GLU A 375 19.41 -16.22 12.68
CA GLU A 375 20.66 -16.16 13.41
C GLU A 375 20.48 -15.55 14.80
N TRP A 376 19.55 -14.60 14.97
CA TRP A 376 19.20 -14.07 16.29
C TRP A 376 18.67 -15.14 17.24
N PHE A 377 17.77 -16.00 16.76
CA PHE A 377 17.14 -17.05 17.58
C PHE A 377 17.95 -18.37 17.66
N ALA A 378 19.05 -18.51 16.92
CA ALA A 378 19.91 -19.69 17.03
C ALA A 378 20.70 -19.72 18.36
N GLU A 379 20.87 -20.91 18.95
CA GLU A 379 21.57 -21.13 20.24
C GLU A 379 23.12 -21.05 20.18
N LEU A 380 23.70 -20.36 19.20
CA LEU A 380 25.16 -20.33 19.01
C LEU A 380 25.78 -18.98 19.39
N GLY A 381 26.79 -19.05 20.27
CA GLY A 381 27.85 -18.05 20.45
C GLY A 381 27.44 -16.69 21.05
N GLU A 382 28.46 -15.85 21.29
CA GLU A 382 28.25 -14.43 21.64
C GLU A 382 27.61 -13.70 20.45
N LYS A 383 26.50 -12.99 20.68
CA LYS A 383 25.81 -12.19 19.66
C LYS A 383 26.40 -10.78 19.63
N SER A 384 27.04 -10.40 18.52
CA SER A 384 27.65 -9.08 18.35
C SER A 384 26.96 -8.30 17.24
N GLY A 385 26.77 -6.99 17.44
CA GLY A 385 26.15 -6.12 16.46
C GLY A 385 24.62 -6.25 16.38
N ILE A 386 24.01 -5.49 15.48
CA ILE A 386 22.55 -5.40 15.33
C ILE A 386 22.05 -6.53 14.45
N TYR A 387 20.95 -7.15 14.88
CA TYR A 387 20.20 -8.12 14.08
C TYR A 387 18.91 -7.51 13.60
N CYS A 388 18.48 -7.83 12.38
CA CYS A 388 17.29 -7.22 11.82
C CYS A 388 16.53 -8.03 10.77
N TRP A 389 15.22 -7.77 10.66
CA TRP A 389 14.29 -8.42 9.74
C TRP A 389 13.02 -7.59 9.52
N ILE A 390 12.21 -7.93 8.51
CA ILE A 390 10.87 -7.34 8.34
C ILE A 390 9.89 -7.99 9.31
N ALA A 391 9.01 -7.20 9.92
CA ALA A 391 7.94 -7.71 10.77
C ALA A 391 6.93 -8.57 9.99
N ARG A 392 6.82 -9.84 10.37
CA ARG A 392 5.91 -10.84 9.80
C ARG A 392 4.80 -11.22 10.80
N ALA A 393 3.99 -12.21 10.42
CA ALA A 393 2.85 -12.67 11.22
C ALA A 393 3.23 -13.05 12.66
N ASP A 394 4.33 -13.77 12.84
CA ASP A 394 4.82 -14.21 14.14
C ASP A 394 5.31 -13.04 15.02
N ASP A 395 5.97 -12.04 14.44
CA ASP A 395 6.32 -10.82 15.17
C ASP A 395 5.06 -10.06 15.61
N TYR A 396 4.07 -9.97 14.72
CA TYR A 396 2.81 -9.27 14.98
C TYR A 396 1.97 -9.95 16.07
N THR A 397 1.95 -11.28 16.11
CA THR A 397 1.21 -12.06 17.13
C THR A 397 1.99 -12.29 18.41
N SER A 398 3.30 -11.99 18.42
CA SER A 398 4.13 -12.20 19.60
C SER A 398 3.62 -11.46 20.84
N ASP A 399 3.71 -12.12 21.99
CA ASP A 399 3.32 -11.56 23.29
C ASP A 399 4.51 -10.84 23.94
N ASN A 400 4.96 -9.76 23.30
CA ASN A 400 6.03 -8.91 23.79
C ASN A 400 5.77 -7.44 23.40
N VAL A 401 6.63 -6.54 23.89
CA VAL A 401 6.51 -5.10 23.63
C VAL A 401 6.51 -4.73 22.15
N VAL A 402 7.22 -5.50 21.31
CA VAL A 402 7.27 -5.28 19.86
C VAL A 402 5.95 -5.70 19.23
N GLY A 403 5.46 -6.92 19.50
CA GLY A 403 4.17 -7.41 19.00
C GLY A 403 3.00 -6.52 19.42
N GLU A 404 2.95 -6.10 20.69
CA GLU A 404 1.96 -5.13 21.17
C GLU A 404 2.00 -3.79 20.43
N HIS A 405 3.21 -3.31 20.12
CA HIS A 405 3.37 -2.06 19.39
C HIS A 405 2.96 -2.22 17.92
N LEU A 406 3.36 -3.30 17.25
CA LEU A 406 2.98 -3.59 15.86
C LEU A 406 1.47 -3.61 15.67
N ARG A 407 0.73 -4.23 16.61
CA ARG A 407 -0.75 -4.24 16.64
C ARG A 407 -1.40 -2.86 16.79
N LYS A 408 -0.66 -1.86 17.29
CA LYS A 408 -1.16 -0.47 17.43
C LYS A 408 -0.89 0.38 16.19
N ILE A 409 0.12 0.04 15.38
CA ILE A 409 0.63 0.92 14.30
C ILE A 409 0.46 0.34 12.89
N GLY A 410 -0.07 -0.88 12.76
CA GLY A 410 -0.28 -1.52 11.48
C GLY A 410 -1.20 -2.73 11.58
N ASP A 411 -1.58 -3.24 10.41
CA ASP A 411 -2.39 -4.44 10.28
C ASP A 411 -1.61 -5.52 9.53
N LEU A 412 -1.87 -6.79 9.83
CA LEU A 412 -1.31 -7.89 9.07
C LEU A 412 -2.01 -7.99 7.69
N LYS A 413 -1.23 -7.96 6.60
CA LYS A 413 -1.72 -8.03 5.21
C LYS A 413 -0.97 -9.08 4.43
N LYS A 414 -1.67 -9.79 3.54
CA LYS A 414 -1.05 -10.73 2.60
C LYS A 414 -0.42 -9.97 1.44
N ILE A 415 0.82 -10.31 1.07
CA ILE A 415 1.55 -9.61 -0.02
C ILE A 415 0.78 -9.71 -1.34
N SER A 416 0.23 -10.89 -1.66
CA SER A 416 -0.56 -11.12 -2.89
C SER A 416 -1.73 -10.16 -3.02
N ASP A 417 -2.40 -9.87 -1.90
CA ASP A 417 -3.61 -9.03 -1.89
C ASP A 417 -3.22 -7.57 -2.13
N LYS A 418 -2.11 -7.10 -1.54
CA LYS A 418 -1.54 -5.78 -1.81
C LYS A 418 -1.13 -5.59 -3.27
N VAL A 419 -0.56 -6.62 -3.92
CA VAL A 419 -0.22 -6.58 -5.35
C VAL A 419 -1.48 -6.43 -6.21
N ILE A 420 -2.55 -7.16 -5.89
CA ILE A 420 -3.82 -7.08 -6.61
C ILE A 420 -4.48 -5.70 -6.45
N GLU A 421 -4.53 -5.16 -5.22
CA GLU A 421 -5.06 -3.83 -4.93
C GLU A 421 -4.38 -2.74 -5.79
N GLU A 422 -3.06 -2.81 -5.90
CA GLU A 422 -2.26 -1.82 -6.63
C GLU A 422 -2.39 -1.95 -8.14
N ARG A 423 -2.54 -3.17 -8.68
CA ARG A 423 -2.91 -3.38 -10.08
C ARG A 423 -4.25 -2.73 -10.41
N GLN A 424 -5.27 -2.97 -9.60
CA GLN A 424 -6.60 -2.39 -9.79
C GLN A 424 -6.59 -0.86 -9.66
N ARG A 425 -5.77 -0.30 -8.77
CA ARG A 425 -5.58 1.14 -8.63
C ARG A 425 -4.97 1.75 -9.90
N LYS A 426 -3.92 1.14 -10.45
CA LYS A 426 -3.28 1.59 -11.69
C LYS A 426 -4.26 1.52 -12.88
N GLU A 427 -5.00 0.43 -13.02
CA GLU A 427 -6.01 0.28 -14.07
C GLU A 427 -7.11 1.35 -13.99
N LYS A 428 -7.57 1.69 -12.78
CA LYS A 428 -8.52 2.80 -12.59
C LYS A 428 -7.92 4.14 -12.98
N LEU A 429 -6.66 4.39 -12.62
CA LEU A 429 -5.99 5.65 -12.93
C LEU A 429 -5.79 5.83 -14.44
N ILE A 430 -5.41 4.78 -15.16
CA ILE A 430 -5.28 4.78 -16.62
C ILE A 430 -6.61 5.18 -17.27
N LYS A 431 -7.72 4.56 -16.84
CA LYS A 431 -9.07 4.88 -17.34
C LYS A 431 -9.49 6.34 -17.10
N TYR A 432 -8.96 6.99 -16.06
CA TYR A 432 -9.24 8.39 -15.77
C TYR A 432 -8.48 9.37 -16.66
N PHE A 433 -7.33 8.96 -17.22
CA PHE A 433 -6.51 9.79 -18.13
C PHE A 433 -6.82 9.54 -19.62
N GLU A 434 -7.60 8.51 -19.93
CA GLU A 434 -8.11 8.21 -21.28
C GLU A 434 -9.45 8.93 -21.61
N LEU A 435 -10.01 9.69 -20.64
CA LEU A 435 -11.20 10.55 -20.77
C LEU A 435 -10.77 12.01 -20.81
#